data_AF-A0A1H3HQZ7-F1
#
_entry.id   AF-A0A1H3HQZ7-F1
#
_cell.length_a   1.000
_cell.length_b   1.000
_cell.length_c   1.000
_cell.angle_alpha   90.00
_cell.angle_beta   90.00
_cell.angle_gamma   90.00
#
_symmetry.space_group_name_H-M   'P 1'
#
loop_
_entity.id
_entity.type
_entity.pdbx_description
1 polymer ?
#
loop_
_entity_poly.entity_id
_entity_poly.type
_entity_poly.pdbx_seq_one_letter_code
_entity_poly.pdbx_strand_id
1 'polypeptide(L)'
;MRKRIGLKFEKQFETSENNTQSLKNKNINANANMNANSQGIEKTSKNAYFGTATATNDLSLKEQALKNQYVEYQKKVALFREQIQILRDEKVKFAKEKEKFEDEKRSFELFKTKLENIKEQVEEEVKSLEKQREDMVGLAKEVEREKKNLKAQVENLELERKNLKKEKENFEKEKREQKSNNMFLEKQLKNQESLFENKFKILETELKKLAYQKEKLEKQKTFYKQVAMFEEYKEPARVEDRVVSGELFFIGVSSSDSAKKRYKDLIKIYHPDNLEGDTGTIQEINKEYDELIKRFGK
;
A
#
# COMPACT_ATOMS: atom_id res chain seq x y z
N MET A 1 3.77 -31.09 -5.15
CA MET A 1 4.13 -32.40 -4.55
C MET A 1 3.37 -32.56 -3.24
N ARG A 2 2.91 -33.79 -2.88
CA ARG A 2 2.65 -34.32 -1.50
C ARG A 2 1.67 -33.51 -0.60
N LYS A 3 0.70 -34.09 0.11
CA LYS A 3 0.17 -35.46 0.26
C LYS A 3 -1.32 -35.35 0.60
N ARG A 4 -2.19 -36.20 0.02
CA ARG A 4 -3.54 -36.44 0.56
C ARG A 4 -3.44 -37.48 1.67
N ILE A 5 -4.10 -37.27 2.81
CA ILE A 5 -4.32 -38.32 3.81
C ILE A 5 -5.76 -38.78 3.65
N GLY A 6 -5.94 -39.97 3.07
CA GLY A 6 -7.24 -40.64 3.02
C GLY A 6 -7.30 -41.68 4.13
N LEU A 7 -8.24 -41.53 5.05
CA LEU A 7 -8.60 -42.59 6.00
C LEU A 7 -9.68 -43.46 5.34
N LYS A 8 -9.28 -44.66 4.91
CA LYS A 8 -10.22 -45.76 4.72
C LYS A 8 -10.54 -46.34 6.09
N PHE A 9 -11.81 -46.55 6.39
CA PHE A 9 -12.24 -47.56 7.35
C PHE A 9 -13.26 -48.47 6.68
N GLU A 10 -13.24 -49.72 7.12
CA GLU A 10 -13.58 -50.89 6.30
C GLU A 10 -14.89 -51.54 6.77
N LYS A 11 -15.67 -52.08 5.83
CA LYS A 11 -16.95 -52.74 6.11
C LYS A 11 -16.73 -54.09 6.81
N GLN A 12 -17.30 -54.24 8.00
CA GLN A 12 -17.87 -55.49 8.55
C GLN A 12 -19.09 -55.01 9.40
N PHE A 13 -20.29 -55.62 9.38
CA PHE A 13 -20.66 -57.03 9.22
C PHE A 13 -21.88 -57.23 8.31
N GLU A 14 -21.97 -58.43 7.72
CA GLU A 14 -23.19 -58.94 7.07
C GLU A 14 -23.95 -59.91 7.98
N THR A 15 -25.26 -59.96 7.74
CA THR A 15 -26.29 -60.98 8.07
C THR A 15 -25.86 -62.30 8.72
N SER A 16 -26.63 -62.73 9.74
CA SER A 16 -26.79 -64.14 10.12
C SER A 16 -28.13 -64.38 10.81
N GLU A 17 -29.20 -64.55 10.02
CA GLU A 17 -30.37 -65.31 10.47
C GLU A 17 -30.05 -66.83 10.43
N ASN A 18 -30.87 -67.63 11.12
CA ASN A 18 -30.83 -69.11 11.22
C ASN A 18 -29.83 -69.73 12.21
N ASN A 19 -30.32 -70.12 13.41
CA ASN A 19 -30.26 -71.53 13.83
C ASN A 19 -31.05 -71.82 15.13
N THR A 20 -32.23 -72.43 15.02
CA THR A 20 -32.95 -73.06 16.15
C THR A 20 -33.66 -74.34 15.73
N GLN A 21 -32.90 -75.34 15.27
CA GLN A 21 -33.35 -76.74 15.31
C GLN A 21 -32.27 -77.71 15.80
N SER A 22 -32.73 -78.70 16.56
CA SER A 22 -32.11 -80.00 16.78
C SER A 22 -30.70 -80.07 17.43
N LEU A 23 -30.69 -80.22 18.75
CA LEU A 23 -29.78 -81.18 19.40
C LEU A 23 -30.55 -82.12 20.33
N LYS A 24 -30.90 -83.30 19.81
CA LYS A 24 -31.25 -84.48 20.61
C LYS A 24 -30.02 -85.39 20.74
N ASN A 25 -29.87 -85.94 21.95
CA ASN A 25 -29.30 -87.25 22.29
C ASN A 25 -27.78 -87.49 22.41
N LYS A 26 -27.48 -88.38 23.39
CA LYS A 26 -26.23 -89.13 23.69
C LYS A 26 -25.13 -88.30 24.38
N ASN A 27 -24.44 -88.75 25.43
CA ASN A 27 -24.21 -90.09 26.06
C ASN A 27 -23.78 -89.89 27.55
N ILE A 28 -23.77 -90.84 28.52
CA ILE A 28 -24.23 -92.25 28.68
C ILE A 28 -24.28 -92.61 30.22
N ASN A 29 -24.55 -93.88 30.58
CA ASN A 29 -24.35 -94.64 31.85
C ASN A 29 -23.65 -93.97 33.06
N ALA A 30 -24.03 -94.24 34.32
CA ALA A 30 -24.30 -95.54 34.97
C ALA A 30 -25.31 -95.38 36.14
N ASN A 31 -25.94 -96.38 36.81
CA ASN A 31 -25.82 -97.84 36.98
C ASN A 31 -27.28 -98.35 37.23
N ALA A 32 -27.79 -99.54 36.82
CA ALA A 32 -27.44 -100.93 37.18
C ALA A 32 -27.49 -101.22 38.71
N ASN A 33 -28.09 -102.27 39.27
CA ASN A 33 -28.92 -103.40 38.78
C ASN A 33 -29.55 -104.15 40.00
N MET A 34 -30.38 -105.18 39.77
CA MET A 34 -30.85 -106.25 40.70
C MET A 34 -31.99 -105.88 41.68
N ASN A 35 -32.95 -106.77 42.04
CA ASN A 35 -33.30 -108.14 41.61
C ASN A 35 -34.83 -108.31 41.84
N ALA A 36 -35.68 -108.75 40.92
CA ALA A 36 -35.91 -110.13 40.46
C ALA A 36 -36.23 -111.19 41.54
N ASN A 37 -37.52 -111.40 41.82
CA ASN A 37 -38.22 -112.71 41.99
C ASN A 37 -39.71 -112.47 42.36
N SER A 38 -40.66 -113.39 42.16
CA SER A 38 -40.57 -114.79 41.73
C SER A 38 -41.73 -115.21 40.80
N GLN A 39 -41.48 -116.23 39.99
CA GLN A 39 -42.47 -116.94 39.16
C GLN A 39 -43.50 -117.69 40.03
N GLY A 40 -44.64 -118.05 39.44
CA GLY A 40 -45.44 -119.17 39.93
C GLY A 40 -45.05 -120.48 39.22
N ILE A 41 -45.43 -121.62 39.79
CA ILE A 41 -45.88 -122.83 39.09
C ILE A 41 -46.49 -123.82 40.12
N GLU A 42 -47.62 -124.37 39.72
CA GLU A 42 -48.31 -125.62 40.10
C GLU A 42 -47.85 -126.45 41.31
N LYS A 43 -48.83 -126.96 42.09
CA LYS A 43 -48.95 -128.41 42.32
C LYS A 43 -50.41 -128.87 42.25
N THR A 44 -50.60 -130.02 41.61
CA THR A 44 -51.82 -130.83 41.58
C THR A 44 -51.93 -131.71 42.83
N SER A 45 -53.15 -132.05 43.25
CA SER A 45 -53.48 -133.39 43.76
C SER A 45 -55.00 -133.61 43.74
N LYS A 46 -55.44 -134.87 43.58
CA LYS A 46 -56.86 -135.27 43.50
C LYS A 46 -57.27 -136.16 44.68
N ASN A 47 -58.49 -135.90 45.15
CA ASN A 47 -59.51 -136.82 45.68
C ASN A 47 -59.37 -137.54 47.04
N ALA A 48 -60.56 -137.60 47.67
CA ALA A 48 -61.04 -138.52 48.71
C ALA A 48 -60.39 -138.38 50.11
N TYR A 49 -61.13 -138.45 51.22
CA TYR A 49 -62.32 -139.26 51.50
C TYR A 49 -63.42 -138.54 52.31
N PHE A 50 -64.56 -139.22 52.48
CA PHE A 50 -65.60 -138.96 53.49
C PHE A 50 -65.01 -138.78 54.91
N GLY A 51 -65.63 -137.96 55.77
CA GLY A 51 -65.35 -138.01 57.21
C GLY A 51 -65.77 -136.76 58.01
N THR A 52 -66.78 -136.94 58.85
CA THR A 52 -67.34 -135.98 59.83
C THR A 52 -66.34 -135.26 60.77
N ALA A 53 -66.67 -134.01 61.13
CA ALA A 53 -66.60 -133.40 62.48
C ALA A 53 -65.68 -132.18 62.75
N THR A 54 -66.23 -131.27 63.59
CA THR A 54 -65.65 -130.15 64.35
C THR A 54 -65.05 -128.93 63.63
N ALA A 55 -65.75 -127.80 63.74
CA ALA A 55 -65.54 -126.55 63.02
C ALA A 55 -64.55 -125.53 63.68
N THR A 56 -63.54 -125.99 64.43
CA THR A 56 -62.73 -125.12 65.30
C THR A 56 -61.33 -124.74 64.77
N ASN A 57 -60.74 -125.50 63.84
CA ASN A 57 -59.39 -125.21 63.31
C ASN A 57 -59.36 -124.26 62.10
N ASP A 58 -60.48 -124.12 61.37
CA ASP A 58 -60.54 -123.32 60.12
C ASP A 58 -60.55 -121.80 60.38
N LEU A 59 -61.01 -121.36 61.58
CA LEU A 59 -60.99 -119.95 61.97
C LEU A 59 -59.56 -119.42 62.17
N SER A 60 -58.65 -120.21 62.75
CA SER A 60 -57.29 -119.75 63.12
C SER A 60 -56.44 -119.40 61.89
N LEU A 61 -56.48 -120.25 60.85
CA LEU A 61 -55.81 -119.99 59.58
C LEU A 61 -56.38 -118.75 58.87
N LYS A 62 -57.71 -118.57 58.94
CA LYS A 62 -58.42 -117.42 58.36
C LYS A 62 -58.10 -116.12 59.10
N GLU A 63 -57.97 -116.16 60.42
CA GLU A 63 -57.52 -115.04 61.26
C GLU A 63 -56.06 -114.66 60.96
N GLN A 64 -55.17 -115.66 60.78
CA GLN A 64 -53.78 -115.43 60.42
C GLN A 64 -53.63 -114.83 59.01
N ALA A 65 -54.41 -115.30 58.04
CA ALA A 65 -54.49 -114.71 56.70
C ALA A 65 -54.99 -113.26 56.74
N LEU A 66 -56.02 -112.97 57.55
CA LEU A 66 -56.56 -111.62 57.73
C LEU A 66 -55.56 -110.68 58.42
N LYS A 67 -54.80 -111.17 59.41
CA LYS A 67 -53.68 -110.42 60.05
C LYS A 67 -52.57 -110.10 59.04
N ASN A 68 -52.18 -111.05 58.20
CA ASN A 68 -51.19 -110.81 57.14
C ASN A 68 -51.71 -109.79 56.10
N GLN A 69 -52.98 -109.90 55.69
CA GLN A 69 -53.61 -108.94 54.79
C GLN A 69 -53.69 -107.53 55.40
N TYR A 70 -53.99 -107.43 56.70
CA TYR A 70 -53.97 -106.16 57.44
C TYR A 70 -52.56 -105.55 57.48
N VAL A 71 -51.51 -106.35 57.71
CA VAL A 71 -50.11 -105.90 57.65
C VAL A 71 -49.74 -105.39 56.24
N GLU A 72 -50.16 -106.07 55.17
CA GLU A 72 -49.94 -105.60 53.81
C GLU A 72 -50.72 -104.31 53.48
N TYR A 73 -51.94 -104.14 54.01
CA TYR A 73 -52.64 -102.85 53.93
C TYR A 73 -51.92 -101.76 54.70
N GLN A 74 -51.39 -102.02 55.89
CA GLN A 74 -50.61 -101.04 56.65
C GLN A 74 -49.33 -100.63 55.90
N LYS A 75 -48.63 -101.57 55.25
CA LYS A 75 -47.50 -101.26 54.35
C LYS A 75 -47.92 -100.38 53.17
N LYS A 76 -49.03 -100.71 52.49
CA LYS A 76 -49.55 -99.87 51.39
C LYS A 76 -49.96 -98.47 51.86
N VAL A 77 -50.59 -98.35 53.03
CA VAL A 77 -50.93 -97.05 53.64
C VAL A 77 -49.67 -96.26 54.01
N ALA A 78 -48.61 -96.92 54.49
CA ALA A 78 -47.32 -96.26 54.73
C ALA A 78 -46.69 -95.74 53.43
N LEU A 79 -46.64 -96.56 52.38
CA LEU A 79 -46.13 -96.16 51.05
C LEU A 79 -46.95 -95.00 50.44
N PHE A 80 -48.29 -95.01 50.57
CA PHE A 80 -49.11 -93.89 50.12
C PHE A 80 -48.88 -92.62 50.93
N ARG A 81 -48.64 -92.72 52.25
CA ARG A 81 -48.25 -91.56 53.09
C ARG A 81 -46.90 -90.99 52.66
N GLU A 82 -45.94 -91.84 52.34
CA GLU A 82 -44.62 -91.45 51.82
C GLU A 82 -44.73 -90.76 50.45
N GLN A 83 -45.49 -91.30 49.50
CA GLN A 83 -45.76 -90.66 48.21
C GLN A 83 -46.45 -89.29 48.37
N ILE A 84 -47.44 -89.19 49.26
CA ILE A 84 -48.09 -87.90 49.58
C ILE A 84 -47.08 -86.91 50.18
N GLN A 85 -46.13 -87.36 50.98
CA GLN A 85 -45.09 -86.49 51.54
C GLN A 85 -44.11 -86.02 50.48
N ILE A 86 -43.65 -86.90 49.59
CA ILE A 86 -42.79 -86.54 48.44
C ILE A 86 -43.48 -85.45 47.59
N LEU A 87 -44.76 -85.64 47.24
CA LEU A 87 -45.53 -84.65 46.47
C LEU A 87 -45.71 -83.31 47.19
N ARG A 88 -45.78 -83.28 48.54
CA ARG A 88 -45.76 -82.02 49.31
C ARG A 88 -44.41 -81.35 49.22
N ASP A 89 -43.33 -82.09 49.40
CA ASP A 89 -41.96 -81.55 49.40
C ASP A 89 -41.58 -81.03 48.00
N GLU A 90 -42.00 -81.71 46.94
CA GLU A 90 -41.92 -81.23 45.56
C GLU A 90 -42.76 -79.96 45.35
N LYS A 91 -44.01 -79.91 45.81
CA LYS A 91 -44.84 -78.71 45.74
C LYS A 91 -44.19 -77.52 46.46
N VAL A 92 -43.51 -77.74 47.59
CA VAL A 92 -42.76 -76.70 48.31
C VAL A 92 -41.50 -76.27 47.52
N LYS A 93 -40.79 -77.20 46.86
CA LYS A 93 -39.66 -76.85 45.97
C LYS A 93 -40.14 -75.99 44.78
N PHE A 94 -41.19 -76.41 44.08
CA PHE A 94 -41.78 -75.64 42.98
C PHE A 94 -42.29 -74.27 43.41
N ALA A 95 -42.84 -74.13 44.62
CA ALA A 95 -43.26 -72.83 45.15
C ALA A 95 -42.06 -71.88 45.32
N LYS A 96 -40.95 -72.36 45.91
CA LYS A 96 -39.71 -71.58 46.07
C LYS A 96 -39.04 -71.24 44.74
N GLU A 97 -39.10 -72.15 43.77
CA GLU A 97 -38.56 -71.92 42.43
C GLU A 97 -39.38 -70.88 41.66
N LYS A 98 -40.71 -70.96 41.74
CA LYS A 98 -41.61 -69.93 41.19
C LYS A 98 -41.36 -68.56 41.80
N GLU A 99 -41.14 -68.48 43.12
CA GLU A 99 -40.81 -67.24 43.82
C GLU A 99 -39.51 -66.60 43.28
N LYS A 100 -38.44 -67.40 43.11
CA LYS A 100 -37.20 -66.93 42.47
C LYS A 100 -37.43 -66.41 41.05
N PHE A 101 -38.19 -67.12 40.22
CA PHE A 101 -38.50 -66.67 38.86
C PHE A 101 -39.28 -65.35 38.82
N GLU A 102 -40.20 -65.10 39.75
CA GLU A 102 -40.89 -63.80 39.84
C GLU A 102 -39.94 -62.68 40.31
N ASP A 103 -38.99 -62.96 41.20
CA ASP A 103 -37.97 -61.98 41.60
C ASP A 103 -36.95 -61.67 40.49
N GLU A 104 -36.50 -62.69 39.74
CA GLU A 104 -35.69 -62.50 38.53
C GLU A 104 -36.42 -61.66 37.48
N LYS A 105 -37.71 -61.92 37.27
CA LYS A 105 -38.57 -61.15 36.36
C LYS A 105 -38.77 -59.70 36.83
N ARG A 106 -38.95 -59.45 38.12
CA ARG A 106 -38.95 -58.09 38.70
C ARG A 106 -37.63 -57.37 38.47
N SER A 107 -36.51 -58.06 38.67
CA SER A 107 -35.16 -57.53 38.42
C SER A 107 -34.95 -57.19 36.93
N PHE A 108 -35.45 -58.04 36.03
CA PHE A 108 -35.41 -57.80 34.58
C PHE A 108 -36.23 -56.59 34.15
N GLU A 109 -37.45 -56.40 34.67
CA GLU A 109 -38.23 -55.19 34.37
C GLU A 109 -37.59 -53.91 34.95
N LEU A 110 -36.93 -53.99 36.12
CA LEU A 110 -36.13 -52.88 36.66
C LEU A 110 -34.89 -52.59 35.81
N PHE A 111 -34.27 -53.61 35.21
CA PHE A 111 -33.16 -53.43 34.27
C PHE A 111 -33.62 -52.83 32.93
N LYS A 112 -34.75 -53.31 32.40
CA LYS A 112 -35.37 -52.81 31.16
C LYS A 112 -35.79 -51.35 31.27
N THR A 113 -36.42 -50.94 32.37
CA THR A 113 -36.75 -49.53 32.63
C THR A 113 -35.50 -48.64 32.75
N LYS A 114 -34.42 -49.12 33.40
CA LYS A 114 -33.13 -48.41 33.40
C LYS A 114 -32.53 -48.27 32.00
N LEU A 115 -32.60 -49.31 31.16
CA LEU A 115 -32.13 -49.24 29.78
C LEU A 115 -32.92 -48.23 28.95
N GLU A 116 -34.25 -48.18 29.10
CA GLU A 116 -35.07 -47.22 28.36
C GLU A 116 -34.72 -45.77 28.76
N ASN A 117 -34.59 -45.49 30.06
CA ASN A 117 -34.16 -44.16 30.55
C ASN A 117 -32.77 -43.76 30.01
N ILE A 118 -31.81 -44.69 29.96
CA ILE A 118 -30.48 -44.43 29.39
C ILE A 118 -30.57 -44.14 27.89
N LYS A 119 -31.40 -44.90 27.17
CA LYS A 119 -31.66 -44.68 25.74
C LYS A 119 -32.28 -43.31 25.48
N GLU A 120 -33.28 -42.90 26.25
CA GLU A 120 -33.90 -41.57 26.16
C GLU A 120 -32.86 -40.46 26.39
N GLN A 121 -32.02 -40.57 27.44
CA GLN A 121 -30.93 -39.62 27.70
C GLN A 121 -29.95 -39.51 26.53
N VAL A 122 -29.51 -40.64 25.97
CA VAL A 122 -28.61 -40.65 24.80
C VAL A 122 -29.28 -40.03 23.57
N GLU A 123 -30.58 -40.27 23.34
CA GLU A 123 -31.31 -39.64 22.24
C GLU A 123 -31.43 -38.12 22.40
N GLU A 124 -31.61 -37.60 23.62
CA GLU A 124 -31.62 -36.17 23.89
C GLU A 124 -30.23 -35.53 23.71
N GLU A 125 -29.17 -36.18 24.21
CA GLU A 125 -27.79 -35.73 24.00
C GLU A 125 -27.45 -35.67 22.51
N VAL A 126 -27.77 -36.70 21.73
CA VAL A 126 -27.56 -36.73 20.26
C VAL A 126 -28.29 -35.57 19.58
N LYS A 127 -29.59 -35.36 19.87
CA LYS A 127 -30.36 -34.22 19.30
C LYS A 127 -29.72 -32.87 19.65
N SER A 128 -29.18 -32.71 20.86
CA SER A 128 -28.50 -31.48 21.27
C SER A 128 -27.19 -31.24 20.52
N LEU A 129 -26.39 -32.30 20.31
CA LEU A 129 -25.12 -32.25 19.59
C LEU A 129 -25.31 -32.05 18.08
N GLU A 130 -26.36 -32.63 17.49
CA GLU A 130 -26.73 -32.41 16.10
C GLU A 130 -27.06 -30.93 15.85
N LYS A 131 -27.86 -30.31 16.72
CA LYS A 131 -28.15 -28.87 16.65
C LYS A 131 -26.88 -28.01 16.77
N GLN A 132 -26.03 -28.27 17.76
CA GLN A 132 -24.75 -27.55 17.90
C GLN A 132 -23.85 -27.70 16.66
N ARG A 133 -23.84 -28.89 16.04
CA ARG A 133 -23.10 -29.15 14.79
C ARG A 133 -23.67 -28.34 13.62
N GLU A 134 -24.99 -28.20 13.50
CA GLU A 134 -25.61 -27.37 12.47
C GLU A 134 -25.25 -25.89 12.63
N ASP A 135 -25.33 -25.36 13.86
CA ASP A 135 -24.93 -23.98 14.19
C ASP A 135 -23.44 -23.72 13.85
N MET A 136 -22.55 -24.65 14.23
CA MET A 136 -21.12 -24.56 13.87
C MET A 136 -20.87 -24.62 12.35
N VAL A 137 -21.63 -25.42 11.60
CA VAL A 137 -21.54 -25.48 10.13
C VAL A 137 -22.07 -24.18 9.50
N GLY A 138 -23.07 -23.53 10.10
CA GLY A 138 -23.53 -22.20 9.73
C GLY A 138 -22.43 -21.15 9.88
N LEU A 139 -21.84 -21.08 11.08
CA LEU A 139 -20.74 -20.15 11.38
C LEU A 139 -19.51 -20.40 10.48
N ALA A 140 -19.14 -21.65 10.24
CA ALA A 140 -18.01 -21.99 9.37
C ALA A 140 -18.21 -21.49 7.92
N LYS A 141 -19.44 -21.55 7.39
CA LYS A 141 -19.78 -21.00 6.07
C LYS A 141 -19.67 -19.48 6.04
N GLU A 142 -20.06 -18.79 7.11
CA GLU A 142 -19.96 -17.33 7.18
C GLU A 142 -18.49 -16.87 7.25
N VAL A 143 -17.68 -17.49 8.10
CA VAL A 143 -16.23 -17.25 8.17
C VAL A 143 -15.56 -17.49 6.81
N GLU A 144 -16.02 -18.47 6.02
CA GLU A 144 -15.51 -18.69 4.66
C GLU A 144 -15.90 -17.56 3.67
N ARG A 145 -17.10 -16.98 3.82
CA ARG A 145 -17.55 -15.81 3.03
C ARG A 145 -16.75 -14.56 3.40
N GLU A 146 -16.64 -14.25 4.69
CA GLU A 146 -15.85 -13.12 5.19
C GLU A 146 -14.40 -13.22 4.74
N LYS A 147 -13.78 -14.40 4.86
CA LYS A 147 -12.41 -14.64 4.39
C LYS A 147 -12.24 -14.39 2.88
N LYS A 148 -13.24 -14.74 2.06
CA LYS A 148 -13.22 -14.43 0.60
C LYS A 148 -13.35 -12.93 0.34
N ASN A 149 -14.23 -12.24 1.07
CA ASN A 149 -14.41 -10.79 0.97
C ASN A 149 -13.13 -10.05 1.38
N LEU A 150 -12.54 -10.37 2.54
CA LEU A 150 -11.28 -9.81 3.02
C LEU A 150 -10.14 -10.05 2.03
N LYS A 151 -10.05 -11.24 1.42
CA LYS A 151 -9.04 -11.52 0.38
C LYS A 151 -9.19 -10.61 -0.84
N ALA A 152 -10.42 -10.39 -1.33
CA ALA A 152 -10.69 -9.48 -2.43
C ALA A 152 -10.35 -8.02 -2.07
N GLN A 153 -10.64 -7.58 -0.85
CA GLN A 153 -10.25 -6.25 -0.36
C GLN A 153 -8.72 -6.07 -0.32
N VAL A 154 -7.98 -7.07 0.16
CA VAL A 154 -6.50 -7.04 0.15
C VAL A 154 -5.96 -6.97 -1.28
N GLU A 155 -6.49 -7.77 -2.21
CA GLU A 155 -6.08 -7.75 -3.62
C GLU A 155 -6.33 -6.38 -4.28
N ASN A 156 -7.47 -5.74 -3.98
CA ASN A 156 -7.79 -4.38 -4.45
C ASN A 156 -6.83 -3.33 -3.87
N LEU A 157 -6.59 -3.36 -2.56
CA LEU A 157 -5.67 -2.43 -1.88
C LEU A 157 -4.23 -2.59 -2.36
N GLU A 158 -3.80 -3.81 -2.70
CA GLU A 158 -2.50 -4.04 -3.33
C GLU A 158 -2.39 -3.41 -4.72
N LEU A 159 -3.46 -3.49 -5.52
CA LEU A 159 -3.51 -2.88 -6.85
C LEU A 159 -3.47 -1.35 -6.75
N GLU A 160 -4.25 -0.78 -5.83
CA GLU A 160 -4.26 0.65 -5.54
C GLU A 160 -2.88 1.14 -5.08
N ARG A 161 -2.22 0.46 -4.13
CA ARG A 161 -0.84 0.79 -3.70
C ARG A 161 0.17 0.70 -4.86
N LYS A 162 0.01 -0.24 -5.79
CA LYS A 162 0.86 -0.35 -7.00
C LYS A 162 0.63 0.83 -7.96
N ASN A 163 -0.61 1.29 -8.10
CA ASN A 163 -0.95 2.43 -8.94
C ASN A 163 -0.46 3.75 -8.33
N LEU A 164 -0.76 4.02 -7.06
CA LEU A 164 -0.27 5.20 -6.32
C LEU A 164 1.27 5.28 -6.31
N LYS A 165 1.97 4.14 -6.25
CA LYS A 165 3.43 4.11 -6.38
C LYS A 165 3.91 4.61 -7.75
N LYS A 166 3.30 4.14 -8.84
CA LYS A 166 3.62 4.59 -10.21
C LYS A 166 3.29 6.07 -10.41
N GLU A 167 2.15 6.52 -9.89
CA GLU A 167 1.72 7.92 -9.96
C GLU A 167 2.72 8.83 -9.23
N LYS A 168 3.15 8.44 -8.02
CA LYS A 168 4.19 9.15 -7.28
C LYS A 168 5.53 9.18 -8.04
N GLU A 169 5.96 8.07 -8.63
CA GLU A 169 7.19 8.00 -9.43
C GLU A 169 7.13 8.92 -10.66
N ASN A 170 5.99 8.96 -11.36
CA ASN A 170 5.75 9.86 -12.47
C ASN A 170 5.75 11.34 -12.02
N PHE A 171 5.03 11.68 -10.95
CA PHE A 171 4.98 13.03 -10.39
C PHE A 171 6.36 13.51 -9.92
N GLU A 172 7.16 12.64 -9.29
CA GLU A 172 8.55 12.98 -8.94
C GLU A 172 9.42 13.24 -10.18
N LYS A 173 9.20 12.51 -11.27
CA LYS A 173 9.91 12.73 -12.55
C LYS A 173 9.50 14.07 -13.17
N GLU A 174 8.20 14.32 -13.33
CA GLU A 174 7.66 15.58 -13.86
C GLU A 174 8.15 16.78 -13.05
N LYS A 175 8.13 16.70 -11.72
CA LYS A 175 8.65 17.75 -10.82
C LYS A 175 10.15 18.02 -11.02
N ARG A 176 10.96 17.00 -11.34
CA ARG A 176 12.39 17.18 -11.66
C ARG A 176 12.57 17.85 -13.02
N GLU A 177 11.82 17.42 -14.03
CA GLU A 177 11.84 17.99 -15.38
C GLU A 177 11.38 19.46 -15.37
N GLN A 178 10.28 19.78 -14.69
CA GLN A 178 9.80 21.15 -14.51
C GLN A 178 10.80 22.03 -13.77
N LYS A 179 11.46 21.51 -12.71
CA LYS A 179 12.53 22.25 -12.02
C LYS A 179 13.72 22.52 -12.95
N SER A 180 14.11 21.55 -13.77
CA SER A 180 15.19 21.71 -14.76
C SER A 180 14.85 22.76 -15.81
N ASN A 181 13.62 22.73 -16.33
CA ASN A 181 13.11 23.71 -17.30
C ASN A 181 13.05 25.12 -16.71
N ASN A 182 12.57 25.27 -15.47
CA ASN A 182 12.56 26.57 -14.79
C ASN A 182 13.99 27.13 -14.61
N MET A 183 14.95 26.33 -14.15
CA MET A 183 16.35 26.79 -14.04
C MET A 183 16.95 27.19 -15.40
N PHE A 184 16.59 26.50 -16.48
CA PHE A 184 17.00 26.87 -17.83
C PHE A 184 16.37 28.20 -18.29
N LEU A 185 15.06 28.37 -18.06
CA LEU A 185 14.33 29.60 -18.40
C LEU A 185 14.79 30.81 -17.57
N GLU A 186 15.04 30.65 -16.26
CA GLU A 186 15.63 31.67 -15.39
C GLU A 186 17.01 32.11 -15.92
N LYS A 187 17.85 31.15 -16.34
CA LYS A 187 19.16 31.45 -16.93
C LYS A 187 19.04 32.20 -18.27
N GLN A 188 18.08 31.80 -19.12
CA GLN A 188 17.78 32.52 -20.36
C GLN A 188 17.30 33.95 -20.08
N LEU A 189 16.37 34.12 -19.14
CA LEU A 189 15.83 35.42 -18.75
C LEU A 189 16.94 36.35 -18.23
N LYS A 190 17.76 35.88 -17.28
CA LYS A 190 18.89 36.64 -16.74
C LYS A 190 19.92 37.04 -17.80
N ASN A 191 20.15 36.18 -18.79
CA ASN A 191 21.00 36.52 -19.94
C ASN A 191 20.37 37.63 -20.80
N GLN A 192 19.06 37.56 -21.07
CA GLN A 192 18.34 38.61 -21.83
C GLN A 192 18.30 39.94 -21.07
N GLU A 193 18.06 39.92 -19.76
CA GLU A 193 18.13 41.10 -18.88
C GLU A 193 19.52 41.76 -18.95
N SER A 194 20.60 40.98 -18.83
CA SER A 194 21.96 41.50 -18.95
C SER A 194 22.27 42.06 -20.35
N LEU A 195 21.77 41.42 -21.42
CA LEU A 195 21.91 41.94 -22.78
C LEU A 195 21.13 43.25 -22.98
N PHE A 196 19.92 43.35 -22.42
CA PHE A 196 19.12 44.57 -22.47
C PHE A 196 19.79 45.71 -21.70
N GLU A 197 20.23 45.45 -20.48
CA GLU A 197 20.96 46.40 -19.61
C GLU A 197 22.23 46.94 -20.29
N ASN A 198 23.01 46.05 -20.93
CA ASN A 198 24.20 46.46 -21.68
C ASN A 198 23.86 47.31 -22.91
N LYS A 199 22.82 46.95 -23.66
CA LYS A 199 22.33 47.77 -24.80
C LYS A 199 21.82 49.13 -24.33
N PHE A 200 21.09 49.17 -23.21
CA PHE A 200 20.58 50.41 -22.63
C PHE A 200 21.71 51.35 -22.20
N LYS A 201 22.76 50.84 -21.54
CA LYS A 201 23.96 51.60 -21.18
C LYS A 201 24.72 52.16 -22.39
N ILE A 202 24.80 51.41 -23.48
CA ILE A 202 25.38 51.89 -24.74
C ILE A 202 24.56 53.05 -25.29
N LEU A 203 23.24 52.88 -25.42
CA LEU A 203 22.31 53.92 -25.90
C LEU A 203 22.33 55.18 -25.02
N GLU A 204 22.36 55.03 -23.69
CA GLU A 204 22.48 56.15 -22.76
C GLU A 204 23.80 56.92 -22.96
N THR A 205 24.90 56.21 -23.19
CA THR A 205 26.21 56.79 -23.46
C THR A 205 26.26 57.49 -24.83
N GLU A 206 25.64 56.92 -25.84
CA GLU A 206 25.52 57.52 -27.18
C GLU A 206 24.63 58.77 -27.17
N LEU A 207 23.49 58.74 -26.47
CA LEU A 207 22.64 59.91 -26.26
C LEU A 207 23.37 61.05 -25.55
N LYS A 208 24.16 60.75 -24.51
CA LYS A 208 25.02 61.74 -23.83
C LYS A 208 26.07 62.32 -24.77
N LYS A 209 26.73 61.49 -25.59
CA LYS A 209 27.70 61.94 -26.62
C LYS A 209 27.03 62.83 -27.67
N LEU A 210 25.84 62.45 -28.15
CA LEU A 210 25.08 63.21 -29.14
C LEU A 210 24.61 64.56 -28.59
N ALA A 211 24.16 64.60 -27.34
CA ALA A 211 23.81 65.86 -26.65
C ALA A 211 25.02 66.79 -26.55
N TYR A 212 26.19 66.28 -26.14
CA TYR A 212 27.44 67.04 -26.09
C TYR A 212 27.89 67.53 -27.47
N GLN A 213 27.81 66.70 -28.50
CA GLN A 213 28.11 67.10 -29.89
C GLN A 213 27.17 68.21 -30.37
N LYS A 214 25.87 68.11 -30.07
CA LYS A 214 24.88 69.14 -30.39
C LYS A 214 25.18 70.46 -29.67
N GLU A 215 25.51 70.42 -28.38
CA GLU A 215 25.89 71.61 -27.60
C GLU A 215 27.17 72.27 -28.17
N LYS A 216 28.19 71.46 -28.47
CA LYS A 216 29.45 71.94 -29.08
C LYS A 216 29.21 72.60 -30.45
N LEU A 217 28.37 71.98 -31.29
CA LEU A 217 28.03 72.50 -32.61
C LEU A 217 27.20 73.78 -32.52
N GLU A 218 26.32 73.90 -31.52
CA GLU A 218 25.56 75.13 -31.29
C GLU A 218 26.47 76.27 -30.81
N LYS A 219 27.44 75.99 -29.91
CA LYS A 219 28.48 76.96 -29.52
C LYS A 219 29.37 77.39 -30.71
N GLN A 220 29.67 76.47 -31.64
CA GLN A 220 30.40 76.83 -32.87
C GLN A 220 29.57 77.73 -33.78
N LYS A 221 28.28 77.43 -33.99
CA LYS A 221 27.38 78.31 -34.76
C LYS A 221 27.26 79.70 -34.17
N THR A 222 27.08 79.82 -32.84
CA THR A 222 26.97 81.14 -32.20
C THR A 222 28.29 81.91 -32.29
N PHE A 223 29.44 81.24 -32.13
CA PHE A 223 30.75 81.84 -32.36
C PHE A 223 30.91 82.36 -33.78
N TYR A 224 30.67 81.55 -34.81
CA TYR A 224 30.79 82.00 -36.21
C TYR A 224 29.82 83.14 -36.54
N LYS A 225 28.61 83.14 -35.96
CA LYS A 225 27.66 84.25 -36.10
C LYS A 225 28.17 85.54 -35.46
N GLN A 226 28.84 85.46 -34.31
CA GLN A 226 29.48 86.61 -33.66
C GLN A 226 30.69 87.13 -34.46
N VAL A 227 31.54 86.25 -34.98
CA VAL A 227 32.68 86.62 -35.83
C VAL A 227 32.19 87.33 -37.10
N ALA A 228 31.22 86.76 -37.80
CA ALA A 228 30.65 87.37 -39.01
C ALA A 228 30.07 88.76 -38.75
N MET A 229 29.33 88.95 -37.65
CA MET A 229 28.86 90.28 -37.24
C MET A 229 30.02 91.24 -36.95
N PHE A 230 31.07 90.79 -36.23
CA PHE A 230 32.21 91.65 -35.91
C PHE A 230 33.05 92.03 -37.15
N GLU A 231 33.13 91.15 -38.15
CA GLU A 231 33.75 91.42 -39.44
C GLU A 231 32.91 92.39 -40.29
N GLU A 232 31.58 92.28 -40.26
CA GLU A 232 30.65 93.23 -40.90
C GLU A 232 30.75 94.64 -40.31
N TYR A 233 31.11 94.79 -39.03
CA TYR A 233 31.29 96.08 -38.36
C TYR A 233 32.71 96.68 -38.43
N LYS A 234 33.66 96.08 -39.18
CA LYS A 234 34.98 96.69 -39.41
C LYS A 234 34.96 97.63 -40.61
N GLU A 235 34.95 98.94 -40.37
CA GLU A 235 35.28 99.91 -41.42
C GLU A 235 36.74 99.75 -41.92
N PRO A 236 37.01 99.94 -43.22
CA PRO A 236 38.34 99.81 -43.79
C PRO A 236 39.22 101.03 -43.44
N ALA A 237 40.27 100.81 -42.65
CA ALA A 237 41.26 101.83 -42.31
C ALA A 237 42.06 102.28 -43.55
N ARG A 238 42.19 103.61 -43.72
CA ARG A 238 43.02 104.22 -44.77
C ARG A 238 44.50 104.20 -44.42
N VAL A 239 45.35 104.18 -45.44
CA VAL A 239 46.81 104.35 -45.34
C VAL A 239 47.16 105.67 -46.05
N GLU A 240 48.02 106.49 -45.45
CA GLU A 240 48.49 107.76 -46.03
C GLU A 240 50.00 107.70 -46.31
N ASP A 241 50.42 108.29 -47.43
CA ASP A 241 51.80 108.28 -47.93
C ASP A 241 52.70 109.30 -47.22
N ARG A 242 53.98 108.94 -47.05
CA ARG A 242 55.00 109.77 -46.40
C ARG A 242 55.75 110.66 -47.41
N VAL A 243 55.33 111.91 -47.55
CA VAL A 243 56.13 112.97 -48.21
C VAL A 243 56.70 113.92 -47.15
N VAL A 244 57.97 114.30 -47.29
CA VAL A 244 58.70 115.12 -46.31
C VAL A 244 58.63 116.60 -46.68
N SER A 245 58.38 117.48 -45.69
CA SER A 245 58.21 118.93 -45.89
C SER A 245 59.50 119.62 -46.40
N GLY A 246 59.34 120.57 -47.34
CA GLY A 246 60.43 121.29 -48.01
C GLY A 246 61.35 122.10 -47.09
N GLU A 247 60.82 122.64 -45.99
CA GLU A 247 61.56 123.48 -45.03
C GLU A 247 62.84 122.81 -44.50
N LEU A 248 62.81 121.48 -44.32
CA LEU A 248 63.93 120.71 -43.74
C LEU A 248 65.20 120.75 -44.61
N PHE A 249 65.09 120.96 -45.91
CA PHE A 249 66.22 120.91 -46.84
C PHE A 249 67.08 122.20 -46.83
N PHE A 250 66.49 123.32 -46.40
CA PHE A 250 67.09 124.66 -46.43
C PHE A 250 67.47 125.21 -45.04
N ILE A 251 67.40 124.40 -43.99
CA ILE A 251 67.86 124.76 -42.64
C ILE A 251 69.30 125.30 -42.70
N GLY A 252 69.52 126.50 -42.15
CA GLY A 252 70.82 127.18 -42.09
C GLY A 252 71.12 128.11 -43.27
N VAL A 253 70.22 128.22 -44.26
CA VAL A 253 70.31 129.24 -45.32
C VAL A 253 69.92 130.61 -44.77
N SER A 254 70.82 131.59 -44.90
CA SER A 254 70.65 132.94 -44.35
C SER A 254 70.79 134.07 -45.37
N SER A 255 70.99 133.74 -46.65
CA SER A 255 71.17 134.72 -47.74
C SER A 255 70.77 134.14 -49.10
N SER A 256 70.45 135.02 -50.06
CA SER A 256 70.10 134.63 -51.44
C SER A 256 71.17 133.75 -52.11
N ASP A 257 72.46 134.08 -51.92
CA ASP A 257 73.57 133.29 -52.49
C ASP A 257 73.76 131.93 -51.81
N SER A 258 73.47 131.81 -50.51
CA SER A 258 73.51 130.51 -49.83
C SER A 258 72.31 129.64 -50.20
N ALA A 259 71.12 130.24 -50.39
CA ALA A 259 69.94 129.55 -50.92
C ALA A 259 70.22 128.96 -52.30
N LYS A 260 70.78 129.77 -53.21
CA LYS A 260 71.07 129.39 -54.60
C LYS A 260 72.15 128.32 -54.73
N LYS A 261 73.13 128.28 -53.81
CA LYS A 261 74.10 127.18 -53.70
C LYS A 261 73.44 125.92 -53.19
N ARG A 262 72.74 126.00 -52.04
CA ARG A 262 72.06 124.85 -51.42
C ARG A 262 71.03 124.21 -52.35
N TYR A 263 70.25 125.02 -53.06
CA TYR A 263 69.30 124.56 -54.07
C TYR A 263 69.99 123.75 -55.18
N LYS A 264 71.09 124.25 -55.75
CA LYS A 264 71.84 123.52 -56.77
C LYS A 264 72.41 122.19 -56.26
N ASP A 265 72.89 122.16 -55.02
CA ASP A 265 73.39 120.92 -54.41
C ASP A 265 72.26 119.92 -54.15
N LEU A 266 71.09 120.38 -53.70
CA LEU A 266 69.89 119.56 -53.48
C LEU A 266 69.34 119.00 -54.79
N ILE A 267 69.17 119.83 -55.83
CA ILE A 267 68.75 119.36 -57.16
C ILE A 267 69.76 118.37 -57.74
N LYS A 268 71.07 118.57 -57.50
CA LYS A 268 72.10 117.62 -57.94
C LYS A 268 72.04 116.26 -57.23
N ILE A 269 71.46 116.17 -56.03
CA ILE A 269 71.23 114.90 -55.33
C ILE A 269 69.88 114.29 -55.75
N TYR A 270 68.81 115.06 -55.68
CA TYR A 270 67.44 114.57 -55.81
C TYR A 270 66.86 114.57 -57.22
N HIS A 271 67.61 114.96 -58.28
CA HIS A 271 67.15 114.90 -59.68
C HIS A 271 66.55 113.52 -60.02
N PRO A 272 65.42 113.40 -60.77
CA PRO A 272 64.80 112.10 -61.06
C PRO A 272 65.69 111.15 -61.87
N ASP A 273 66.73 111.68 -62.53
CA ASP A 273 67.72 110.88 -63.26
C ASP A 273 68.80 110.26 -62.35
N ASN A 274 68.81 110.59 -61.06
CA ASN A 274 69.71 110.01 -60.06
C ASN A 274 69.05 108.82 -59.34
N LEU A 275 69.88 107.91 -58.83
CA LEU A 275 69.43 106.67 -58.17
C LEU A 275 68.53 106.86 -56.92
N GLU A 276 68.60 108.04 -56.28
CA GLU A 276 67.83 108.43 -55.09
C GLU A 276 66.90 109.63 -55.37
N GLY A 277 66.60 109.91 -56.64
CA GLY A 277 65.73 111.00 -57.04
C GLY A 277 64.25 110.74 -56.73
N ASP A 278 63.60 111.68 -56.03
CA ASP A 278 62.16 111.66 -55.78
C ASP A 278 61.49 112.92 -56.32
N THR A 279 60.56 112.73 -57.25
CA THR A 279 59.77 113.80 -57.87
C THR A 279 58.91 114.57 -56.85
N GLY A 280 58.41 113.92 -55.80
CA GLY A 280 57.63 114.59 -54.75
C GLY A 280 58.49 115.54 -53.93
N THR A 281 59.61 115.03 -53.42
CA THR A 281 60.62 115.79 -52.68
C THR A 281 61.20 116.96 -53.50
N ILE A 282 61.45 116.79 -54.80
CA ILE A 282 61.88 117.89 -55.68
C ILE A 282 60.86 119.02 -55.74
N GLN A 283 59.56 118.71 -55.82
CA GLN A 283 58.52 119.74 -55.91
C GLN A 283 58.48 120.61 -54.66
N GLU A 284 58.61 120.01 -53.47
CA GLU A 284 58.74 120.76 -52.21
C GLU A 284 60.07 121.53 -52.10
N ILE A 285 61.20 120.96 -52.58
CA ILE A 285 62.49 121.68 -52.64
C ILE A 285 62.43 122.91 -53.56
N ASN A 286 61.77 122.80 -54.72
CA ASN A 286 61.58 123.91 -55.65
C ASN A 286 60.71 125.02 -55.05
N LYS A 287 59.60 124.63 -54.42
CA LYS A 287 58.66 125.54 -53.76
C LYS A 287 59.31 126.32 -52.63
N GLU A 288 60.02 125.65 -51.73
CA GLU A 288 60.75 126.29 -50.62
C GLU A 288 61.85 127.24 -51.15
N TYR A 289 62.59 126.85 -52.19
CA TYR A 289 63.59 127.71 -52.81
C TYR A 289 62.98 128.99 -53.40
N ASP A 290 61.85 128.89 -54.11
CA ASP A 290 61.15 130.05 -54.65
C ASP A 290 60.63 130.99 -53.55
N GLU A 291 60.19 130.45 -52.41
CA GLU A 291 59.79 131.22 -51.24
C GLU A 291 61.00 131.92 -50.57
N LEU A 292 62.13 131.23 -50.42
CA LEU A 292 63.36 131.82 -49.89
C LEU A 292 63.95 132.90 -50.82
N ILE A 293 63.92 132.71 -52.14
CA ILE A 293 64.37 133.75 -53.09
C ILE A 293 63.43 134.96 -53.07
N LYS A 294 62.11 134.79 -52.92
CA LYS A 294 61.18 135.91 -52.69
C LYS A 294 61.45 136.62 -51.36
N ARG A 295 61.91 135.89 -50.33
CA ARG A 295 62.19 136.42 -48.99
C ARG A 295 63.53 137.18 -48.90
N PHE A 296 64.57 136.72 -49.59
CA PHE A 296 65.88 137.38 -49.68
C PHE A 296 66.02 138.33 -50.88
N GLY A 297 65.01 138.41 -51.76
CA GLY A 297 64.95 139.28 -52.93
C GLY A 297 64.33 140.66 -52.67
N LYS A 298 64.40 141.16 -51.43
CA LYS A 298 64.02 142.51 -51.01
C LYS A 298 65.15 143.16 -50.24
#